data_AF-A0A954RWV4-F1
#
_entry.id   AF-A0A954RWV4-F1
#
_cell.length_a   1.000
_cell.length_b   1.000
_cell.length_c   1.000
_cell.angle_alpha   90.00
_cell.angle_beta   90.00
_cell.angle_gamma   90.00
#
_symmetry.space_group_name_H-M   'P 1'
#
loop_
_entity.id
_entity.type
_entity.pdbx_description
1 polymer ?
#
loop_
_entity_poly.entity_id
_entity_poly.type
_entity_poly.pdbx_seq_one_letter_code
_entity_poly.pdbx_strand_id
1 'polypeptide(L)'
;TYRTEASNALIAKLPQLMSLKLGQRLPRGKGVPPSLSDASLPVLAKISTLETLEIGEARFTLDPLRQLKALPHLKRLKIDRTDLTEDEVKRLQSDLPSVKVEFEPLTPEQRTKLEAYLK
;
A
#
# COMPACT_ATOMS: atom_id res chain seq x y z
N THR A 1 14.60 0.55 4.77
CA THR A 1 14.72 -0.53 5.79
C THR A 1 13.70 -1.61 5.47
N TYR A 2 14.13 -2.87 5.42
CA TYR A 2 13.27 -4.01 5.06
C TYR A 2 12.14 -4.16 6.09
N ARG A 3 10.90 -3.80 5.75
CA ARG A 3 9.72 -4.12 6.57
C ARG A 3 9.18 -5.47 6.14
N THR A 4 9.13 -6.41 7.08
CA THR A 4 8.46 -7.70 6.91
C THR A 4 7.01 -7.63 7.37
N GLU A 5 6.16 -8.53 6.90
CA GLU A 5 4.75 -8.63 7.31
C GLU A 5 4.61 -8.79 8.84
N ALA A 6 5.51 -9.54 9.46
CA ALA A 6 5.60 -9.69 10.92
C ALA A 6 5.86 -8.35 11.64
N SER A 7 6.68 -7.47 11.05
CA SER A 7 6.87 -6.12 11.57
C SER A 7 5.62 -5.26 11.39
N ASN A 8 4.81 -5.46 10.34
CA ASN A 8 3.56 -4.70 10.14
C ASN A 8 2.54 -4.96 11.26
N ALA A 9 2.48 -6.18 11.79
CA ALA A 9 1.64 -6.51 12.95
C ALA A 9 2.06 -5.78 14.23
N LEU A 10 3.37 -5.60 14.46
CA LEU A 10 3.89 -4.81 15.58
C LEU A 10 3.54 -3.33 15.46
N ILE A 11 3.50 -2.82 14.23
CA ILE A 11 3.25 -1.41 13.95
C ILE A 11 1.77 -1.07 14.13
N ALA A 12 0.89 -2.04 13.91
CA ALA A 12 -0.51 -1.91 14.28
C ALA A 12 -0.77 -1.81 15.79
N LYS A 13 0.21 -2.18 16.63
CA LYS A 13 0.15 -1.99 18.08
C LYS A 13 0.65 -0.62 18.55
N LEU A 14 1.06 0.28 17.65
CA LEU A 14 1.53 1.61 18.01
C LEU A 14 0.35 2.59 18.03
N PRO A 15 -0.15 3.01 19.20
CA PRO A 15 -1.37 3.82 19.32
C PRO A 15 -1.18 5.30 18.96
N GLN A 16 0.03 5.71 18.57
CA GLN A 16 0.39 7.11 18.24
C GLN A 16 0.77 7.25 16.77
N LEU A 17 0.50 6.24 15.95
CA LEU A 17 0.96 6.21 14.58
C LEU A 17 0.00 6.99 13.68
N MET A 18 0.37 8.23 13.36
CA MET A 18 -0.39 9.14 12.49
C MET A 18 0.05 9.05 11.03
N SER A 19 1.33 8.76 10.77
CA SER A 19 1.89 8.63 9.43
C SER A 19 2.58 7.30 9.26
N LEU A 20 2.23 6.58 8.20
CA LEU A 20 2.79 5.29 7.88
C LEU A 20 3.25 5.23 6.44
N LYS A 21 4.55 5.03 6.26
CA LYS A 21 5.15 4.75 4.97
C LYS A 21 5.48 3.26 4.85
N LEU A 22 4.96 2.66 3.79
CA LEU A 22 5.09 1.27 3.42
C LEU A 22 5.72 1.22 2.04
N GLY A 23 7.02 0.99 2.00
CA GLY A 23 7.74 0.71 0.77
C GLY A 23 8.22 -0.74 0.81
N GLN A 24 7.82 -1.55 -0.16
CA GLN A 24 8.43 -2.86 -0.35
C GLN A 24 9.47 -2.74 -1.46
N ARG A 25 10.76 -2.94 -1.15
CA ARG A 25 11.70 -3.22 -2.23
C ARG A 25 11.41 -4.61 -2.75
N LEU A 26 11.15 -4.75 -4.06
CA LEU A 26 10.84 -6.04 -4.67
C LEU A 26 11.87 -7.09 -4.20
N PRO A 27 11.40 -8.22 -3.63
CA PRO A 27 12.29 -9.22 -3.06
C PRO A 27 13.26 -9.68 -4.13
N ARG A 28 14.57 -9.68 -3.85
CA ARG A 28 15.66 -9.97 -4.81
C ARG A 28 15.77 -11.45 -5.27
N GLY A 29 14.76 -12.31 -5.06
CA GLY A 29 14.80 -13.68 -5.57
C GLY A 29 13.43 -14.37 -5.70
N LYS A 30 13.37 -15.37 -6.58
CA LYS A 30 12.25 -16.33 -6.71
C LYS A 30 11.99 -16.99 -5.34
N GLY A 31 10.78 -16.83 -4.81
CA GLY A 31 10.32 -17.52 -3.60
C GLY A 31 10.30 -16.72 -2.31
N VAL A 32 10.70 -15.44 -2.31
CA VAL A 32 10.47 -14.58 -1.14
C VAL A 32 9.06 -13.97 -1.26
N PRO A 33 8.15 -14.24 -0.32
CA PRO A 33 6.81 -13.67 -0.38
C PRO A 33 6.89 -12.14 -0.26
N PRO A 34 6.03 -11.41 -0.99
CA PRO A 34 5.91 -9.97 -0.81
C PRO A 34 5.60 -9.68 0.66
N SER A 35 6.36 -8.79 1.30
CA SER A 35 6.08 -8.38 2.69
C SER A 35 4.90 -7.43 2.83
N LEU A 36 4.43 -6.89 1.70
CA LEU A 36 3.21 -6.11 1.57
C LEU A 36 2.32 -6.81 0.55
N SER A 37 1.37 -7.57 1.06
CA SER A 37 0.36 -8.28 0.27
C SER A 37 -1.02 -7.96 0.82
N ASP A 38 -2.07 -8.43 0.16
CA ASP A 38 -3.47 -8.17 0.51
C ASP A 38 -3.78 -8.53 1.99
N ALA A 39 -3.05 -9.49 2.58
CA ALA A 39 -3.13 -9.86 4.00
C ALA A 39 -2.62 -8.78 4.97
N SER A 40 -1.75 -7.86 4.52
CA SER A 40 -1.22 -6.78 5.33
C SER A 40 -2.24 -5.64 5.54
N LEU A 41 -3.12 -5.39 4.57
CA LEU A 41 -4.12 -4.30 4.61
C LEU A 41 -5.13 -4.39 5.76
N PRO A 42 -5.72 -5.54 6.10
CA PRO A 42 -6.62 -5.63 7.26
C PRO A 42 -5.90 -5.36 8.59
N VAL A 43 -4.58 -5.61 8.67
CA VAL A 43 -3.78 -5.25 9.85
C VAL A 43 -3.61 -3.74 9.95
N LEU A 44 -3.40 -3.07 8.81
CA LEU A 44 -3.30 -1.61 8.73
C LEU A 44 -4.64 -0.92 9.02
N ALA A 45 -5.75 -1.52 8.59
CA ALA A 45 -7.10 -1.02 8.88
C ALA A 45 -7.46 -1.00 10.37
N LYS A 46 -6.70 -1.71 11.24
CA LYS A 46 -6.86 -1.65 12.69
C LYS A 46 -6.21 -0.42 13.34
N ILE A 47 -5.40 0.34 12.60
CA ILE A 47 -4.68 1.51 13.11
C ILE A 47 -5.58 2.73 13.01
N SER A 48 -6.57 2.84 13.91
CA SER A 48 -7.56 3.91 13.83
C SER A 48 -6.96 5.32 13.87
N THR A 49 -5.77 5.50 14.46
CA THR A 49 -5.08 6.80 14.55
C THR A 49 -4.39 7.24 13.26
N LEU A 50 -4.40 6.42 12.21
CA LEU A 50 -3.63 6.68 11.00
C LEU A 50 -4.27 7.80 10.16
N GLU A 51 -3.52 8.87 9.94
CA GLU A 51 -3.93 10.02 9.13
C GLU A 51 -3.29 10.03 7.73
N THR A 52 -2.08 9.50 7.60
CA THR A 52 -1.32 9.44 6.35
C THR A 52 -0.82 8.04 6.10
N LEU A 53 -1.15 7.48 4.94
CA LEU A 53 -0.67 6.18 4.49
C LEU A 53 0.03 6.36 3.14
N GLU A 54 1.33 6.10 3.09
CA GLU A 54 2.08 6.04 1.84
C GLU A 54 2.41 4.57 1.53
N ILE A 55 2.06 4.13 0.33
CA ILE A 55 2.31 2.79 -0.19
C ILE A 55 3.18 2.94 -1.43
N GLY A 56 4.35 2.31 -1.44
CA GLY A 56 5.34 2.37 -2.50
C GLY A 56 5.83 0.97 -2.89
N GLU A 57 6.02 0.73 -4.19
CA GLU A 57 6.64 -0.52 -4.68
C GLU A 57 5.92 -1.79 -4.18
N ALA A 58 4.59 -1.74 -4.07
CA ALA A 58 3.77 -2.79 -3.50
C ALA A 58 2.73 -3.31 -4.50
N ARG A 59 2.31 -4.56 -4.33
CA ARG A 59 1.30 -5.20 -5.18
C ARG A 59 0.02 -5.39 -4.37
N PHE A 60 -1.02 -4.68 -4.77
CA PHE A 60 -2.34 -4.76 -4.15
C PHE A 60 -3.41 -4.89 -5.20
N THR A 61 -4.47 -5.62 -4.86
CA THR A 61 -5.73 -5.58 -5.60
C THR A 61 -6.62 -4.46 -5.05
N LEU A 62 -7.62 -4.02 -5.84
CA LEU A 62 -8.56 -2.97 -5.42
C LEU A 62 -9.37 -3.36 -4.18
N ASP A 63 -9.75 -4.63 -4.06
CA ASP A 63 -10.62 -5.14 -3.00
C ASP A 63 -10.12 -4.85 -1.58
N PRO A 64 -8.88 -5.22 -1.21
CA PRO A 64 -8.35 -4.93 0.11
C PRO A 64 -8.03 -3.44 0.30
N LEU A 65 -7.79 -2.66 -0.75
CA LEU A 65 -7.61 -1.20 -0.63
C LEU A 65 -8.92 -0.52 -0.21
N ARG A 66 -10.08 -1.04 -0.62
CA ARG A 66 -11.38 -0.55 -0.13
C ARG A 66 -11.54 -0.73 1.38
N GLN A 67 -10.82 -1.67 2.00
CA GLN A 67 -10.86 -1.82 3.46
C GLN A 67 -10.22 -0.64 4.20
N LEU A 68 -9.39 0.17 3.52
CA LEU A 68 -8.84 1.40 4.09
C LEU A 68 -9.91 2.43 4.48
N LYS A 69 -11.15 2.29 3.98
CA LYS A 69 -12.28 3.13 4.41
C LYS A 69 -12.69 2.92 5.85
N ALA A 70 -12.30 1.79 6.43
CA ALA A 70 -12.52 1.52 7.84
C ALA A 70 -11.63 2.40 8.75
N LEU A 71 -10.66 3.14 8.20
CA LEU A 71 -9.81 4.06 8.94
C LEU A 71 -10.49 5.43 9.08
N PRO A 72 -11.02 5.77 10.26
CA PRO A 72 -11.85 6.96 10.44
C PRO A 72 -11.06 8.28 10.38
N HIS A 73 -9.75 8.24 10.60
CA HIS A 73 -8.89 9.42 10.64
C HIS A 73 -8.01 9.56 9.39
N LEU A 74 -8.12 8.67 8.41
CA LEU A 74 -7.27 8.69 7.22
C LEU A 74 -7.61 9.92 6.37
N LYS A 75 -6.61 10.77 6.13
CA LYS A 75 -6.74 12.00 5.34
C LYS A 75 -5.96 11.94 4.05
N ARG A 76 -4.86 11.19 4.01
CA ARG A 76 -3.97 11.08 2.85
C ARG A 76 -3.59 9.64 2.57
N LEU A 77 -3.75 9.23 1.32
CA LEU A 77 -3.32 7.93 0.81
C LEU A 77 -2.44 8.18 -0.41
N LYS A 78 -1.13 7.99 -0.27
CA LYS A 78 -0.21 8.03 -1.40
C LYS A 78 0.07 6.61 -1.89
N ILE A 79 -0.04 6.39 -3.18
CA ILE A 79 0.21 5.12 -3.85
C ILE A 79 1.23 5.40 -4.95
N ASP A 80 2.43 4.85 -4.82
CA ASP A 80 3.56 5.02 -5.74
C ASP A 80 4.03 3.64 -6.22
N ARG A 81 4.38 3.53 -7.51
CA ARG A 81 4.99 2.33 -8.07
C ARG A 81 4.22 1.04 -7.71
N THR A 82 2.90 1.03 -7.93
CA THR A 82 2.04 -0.15 -7.74
C THR A 82 1.47 -0.68 -9.05
N ASP A 83 1.02 -1.93 -9.05
CA ASP A 83 0.42 -2.63 -10.20
C ASP A 83 -1.03 -2.17 -10.49
N LEU A 84 -1.52 -1.14 -9.80
CA LEU A 84 -2.86 -0.59 -9.98
C LEU A 84 -2.93 0.25 -11.26
N THR A 85 -4.09 0.22 -11.91
CA THR A 85 -4.39 1.09 -13.04
C THR A 85 -5.05 2.38 -12.56
N GLU A 86 -5.00 3.42 -13.39
CA GLU A 86 -5.68 4.70 -13.13
C GLU A 86 -7.19 4.53 -12.89
N ASP A 87 -7.83 3.54 -13.53
CA ASP A 87 -9.25 3.26 -13.38
C ASP A 87 -9.57 2.69 -11.99
N GLU A 88 -8.76 1.75 -11.50
CA GLU A 88 -8.89 1.18 -10.15
C GLU A 88 -8.67 2.24 -9.08
N VAL A 89 -7.71 3.14 -9.30
CA VAL A 89 -7.45 4.28 -8.40
C VAL A 89 -8.61 5.27 -8.40
N LYS A 90 -9.21 5.58 -9.56
CA LYS A 90 -10.42 6.42 -9.64
C LYS A 90 -11.59 5.80 -8.88
N ARG A 91 -11.77 4.48 -8.98
CA ARG A 91 -12.74 3.73 -8.19
C ARG A 91 -12.44 3.83 -6.70
N LEU A 92 -11.17 3.68 -6.30
CA LEU A 92 -10.75 3.82 -4.91
C LEU A 92 -10.99 5.23 -4.37
N GLN A 93 -10.66 6.27 -5.15
CA GLN A 93 -10.92 7.66 -4.80
C GLN A 93 -12.43 7.94 -4.67
N SER A 94 -13.26 7.26 -5.46
CA SER A 94 -14.72 7.32 -5.34
C SER A 94 -15.24 6.61 -4.09
N ASP A 95 -14.61 5.51 -3.66
CA ASP A 95 -14.96 4.79 -2.41
C ASP A 95 -14.44 5.54 -1.16
N LEU A 96 -13.40 6.37 -1.32
CA LEU A 96 -12.73 7.15 -0.28
C LEU A 96 -12.75 8.67 -0.58
N PRO A 97 -13.93 9.31 -0.74
CA PRO A 97 -14.00 10.71 -1.16
C PRO A 97 -13.44 11.69 -0.12
N SER A 98 -13.39 11.29 1.15
CA SER A 98 -12.79 12.08 2.24
C SER A 98 -11.27 11.93 2.34
N VAL A 99 -10.68 10.96 1.63
CA VAL A 99 -9.23 10.69 1.67
C VAL A 99 -8.60 11.24 0.41
N LYS A 100 -7.53 12.03 0.56
CA LYS A 100 -6.76 12.50 -0.57
C LYS A 100 -5.91 11.36 -1.11
N VAL A 101 -6.37 10.73 -2.19
CA VAL A 101 -5.65 9.67 -2.91
C VAL A 101 -4.70 10.31 -3.92
N GLU A 102 -3.39 10.16 -3.71
CA GLU A 102 -2.33 10.57 -4.63
C GLU A 102 -1.75 9.31 -5.27
N PHE A 103 -1.96 9.14 -6.58
CA PHE A 103 -1.45 7.98 -7.32
C PHE A 103 -0.36 8.38 -8.30
N GLU A 104 0.76 7.69 -8.24
CA GLU A 104 1.89 7.83 -9.14
C GLU A 104 2.07 6.50 -9.90
N PRO A 105 1.65 6.42 -11.18
CA PRO A 105 1.76 5.19 -11.96
C PRO A 105 3.23 4.84 -12.21
N LEU A 106 3.54 3.55 -12.37
CA LEU A 106 4.86 3.17 -12.87
C LEU A 106 5.07 3.75 -14.27
N THR A 107 6.19 4.43 -14.47
CA THR A 107 6.64 4.75 -15.82
C THR A 107 6.90 3.45 -16.59
N PRO A 108 6.75 3.44 -17.93
CA PRO A 108 6.98 2.25 -18.75
C PRO A 108 8.36 1.63 -18.53
N GLU A 109 9.38 2.44 -18.21
CA GLU A 109 10.72 1.97 -17.85
C GLU A 109 10.76 1.20 -16.52
N GLN A 110 10.06 1.68 -15.50
CA GLN A 110 9.96 1.01 -14.20
C GLN A 110 9.12 -0.26 -14.31
N ARG A 111 8.06 -0.24 -15.12
CA ARG A 111 7.24 -1.41 -15.44
C ARG A 111 8.05 -2.48 -16.15
N THR A 112 8.86 -2.11 -17.13
CA THR A 112 9.76 -3.04 -17.83
C THR A 112 10.79 -3.63 -16.88
N LYS A 113 11.37 -2.82 -15.98
CA LYS A 113 12.27 -3.32 -14.92
C LYS A 113 11.56 -4.27 -13.97
N LEU A 114 10.31 -3.99 -13.59
CA LEU A 114 9.47 -4.85 -12.75
C LEU A 114 9.12 -6.17 -13.45
N GLU A 115 8.72 -6.14 -14.71
CA GLU A 115 8.40 -7.36 -15.49
C GLU A 115 9.65 -8.19 -15.78
N ALA A 116 10.76 -7.56 -16.11
CA ALA A 116 12.06 -8.23 -16.26
C ALA A 116 12.54 -8.84 -14.94
N TYR A 117 12.16 -8.24 -13.81
CA TYR A 117 12.45 -8.77 -12.48
C TYR A 117 11.63 -10.03 -12.13
N LEU A 118 10.41 -10.14 -12.68
CA LEU A 118 9.46 -11.21 -12.39
C LEU A 118 9.67 -12.48 -13.26
N LYS A 119 10.48 -12.41 -14.31
CA LYS A 119 10.74 -13.51 -15.26
C LYS A 119 11.88 -14.41 -14.77
#